data_AF-A0A2W2B3W4-F1
#
_entry.id   AF-A0A2W2B3W4-F1
#
_cell.length_a   1.000
_cell.length_b   1.000
_cell.length_c   1.000
_cell.angle_alpha   90.00
_cell.angle_beta   90.00
_cell.angle_gamma   90.00
#
_symmetry.space_group_name_H-M   'P 1'
#
loop_
_entity.id
_entity.type
_entity.pdbx_description
1 polymer ?
#
loop_
_entity_poly.entity_id
_entity_poly.type
_entity_poly.pdbx_seq_one_letter_code
_entity_poly.pdbx_strand_id
1 'polypeptide(L)'
;LSQASIHSALVSSALLAACPEAVAAPGFDGSGWLRRDAHHVVRAVARASVTRAQRVAAQRVALARAASLGIAAVHECGGPEISDEEDFTGLLALSGVGVPEVYGYWGELGGAARARELGAVGAGGDLFADGALGSRTAYLSQGYADGEGCGHGYLSAEQVRDHLLDCAAYGLQGGFHAIGDAAISTVLAGFAGAAERLGTERVRAARHRVEHAELVDRRLIAGFVEFGVVASMQPAFDRLWGGAGRMYEARLGLARSLASNPMGSM
;
A
#
# COMPACT_ATOMS: atom_id res chain seq x y z
N LEU A 1 16.25 10.50 5.13
CA LEU A 1 14.88 10.97 5.45
C LEU A 1 13.93 10.40 4.40
N SER A 2 13.02 9.52 4.79
CA SER A 2 11.95 9.07 3.88
C SER A 2 10.92 10.18 3.70
N GLN A 3 10.39 10.34 2.49
CA GLN A 3 9.24 11.20 2.25
C GLN A 3 8.04 10.66 3.06
N ALA A 4 7.09 11.50 3.44
CA ALA A 4 5.90 11.10 4.20
C ALA A 4 5.08 9.98 3.52
N SER A 5 5.18 9.84 2.20
CA SER A 5 4.55 8.75 1.44
C SER A 5 5.29 7.42 1.55
N ILE A 6 6.48 7.36 2.15
CA ILE A 6 7.34 6.16 2.25
C ILE A 6 7.69 5.45 0.93
N HIS A 7 7.44 6.05 -0.24
CA HIS A 7 7.80 5.52 -1.56
C HIS A 7 9.08 6.16 -2.18
N SER A 8 9.67 7.12 -1.48
CA SER A 8 10.95 7.72 -1.85
C SER A 8 11.69 8.26 -0.62
N ALA A 9 13.00 8.48 -0.75
CA ALA A 9 13.82 9.04 0.33
C ALA A 9 14.99 9.87 -0.19
N LEU A 10 15.50 10.75 0.65
CA LEU A 10 16.88 11.26 0.55
C LEU A 10 17.79 10.41 1.43
N VAL A 11 18.87 9.88 0.84
CA VAL A 11 19.87 9.05 1.51
C VAL A 11 21.13 9.86 1.83
N SER A 12 21.75 9.58 2.99
CA SER A 12 23.06 10.14 3.33
C SER A 12 24.18 9.36 2.65
N SER A 13 25.33 9.99 2.41
CA SER A 13 26.50 9.30 1.87
C SER A 13 26.95 8.12 2.72
N ALA A 14 26.85 8.24 4.05
CA ALA A 14 27.19 7.16 4.98
C ALA A 14 26.27 5.92 4.81
N LEU A 15 24.95 6.13 4.68
CA LEU A 15 24.02 5.02 4.49
C LEU A 15 24.14 4.42 3.08
N LEU A 16 24.44 5.24 2.07
CA LEU A 16 24.70 4.76 0.71
C LEU A 16 25.99 3.92 0.64
N ALA A 17 27.04 4.29 1.39
CA ALA A 17 28.27 3.51 1.48
C ALA A 17 28.07 2.13 2.13
N ALA A 18 27.07 2.00 3.02
CA ALA A 18 26.67 0.73 3.62
C ALA A 18 25.78 -0.14 2.71
N CYS A 19 25.38 0.37 1.55
CA CYS A 19 24.45 -0.26 0.62
C CYS A 19 24.84 0.03 -0.84
N PRO A 20 26.06 -0.37 -1.27
CA PRO A 20 26.59 -0.01 -2.59
C PRO A 20 25.73 -0.52 -3.76
N GLU A 21 24.98 -1.60 -3.57
CA GLU A 21 24.05 -2.17 -4.54
C GLU A 21 22.90 -1.22 -4.92
N ALA A 22 22.53 -0.27 -4.04
CA ALA A 22 21.48 0.70 -4.33
C ALA A 22 21.82 1.62 -5.51
N VAL A 23 23.11 1.84 -5.79
CA VAL A 23 23.59 2.67 -6.91
C VAL A 23 23.25 2.05 -8.26
N ALA A 24 23.16 0.72 -8.34
CA ALA A 24 22.81 0.00 -9.57
C ALA A 24 21.30 -0.26 -9.71
N ALA A 25 20.51 0.00 -8.66
CA ALA A 25 19.10 -0.31 -8.64
C ALA A 25 18.26 0.76 -9.39
N PRO A 26 17.17 0.35 -10.07
CA PRO A 26 16.22 1.29 -10.68
C PRO A 26 15.72 2.35 -9.70
N GLY A 27 15.76 3.61 -10.13
CA GLY A 27 15.27 4.75 -9.34
C GLY A 27 16.32 5.43 -8.45
N PHE A 28 17.61 5.05 -8.57
CA PHE A 28 18.74 5.80 -8.01
C PHE A 28 18.95 7.15 -8.74
N ASP A 29 19.35 8.16 -7.98
CA ASP A 29 19.74 9.48 -8.49
C ASP A 29 21.02 9.96 -7.79
N GLY A 30 21.95 10.54 -8.55
CA GLY A 30 23.25 11.01 -8.04
C GLY A 30 23.14 12.12 -6.98
N SER A 31 21.99 12.78 -6.86
CA SER A 31 21.69 13.73 -5.78
C SER A 31 21.41 13.08 -4.42
N GLY A 32 21.31 11.74 -4.36
CA GLY A 32 20.89 10.99 -3.18
C GLY A 32 19.37 10.83 -3.05
N TRP A 33 18.60 11.21 -4.07
CA TRP A 33 17.16 10.94 -4.11
C TRP A 33 16.89 9.53 -4.64
N LEU A 34 16.18 8.71 -3.85
CA LEU A 34 15.89 7.32 -4.17
C LEU A 34 14.40 7.12 -4.38
N ARG A 35 14.05 6.36 -5.42
CA ARG A 35 12.68 5.91 -5.77
C ARG A 35 12.72 4.43 -6.12
N ARG A 36 11.55 3.78 -6.18
CA ARG A 36 11.40 2.38 -6.64
C ARG A 36 12.42 1.47 -5.93
N ASP A 37 13.02 0.52 -6.64
CA ASP A 37 13.93 -0.51 -6.14
C ASP A 37 15.08 0.08 -5.31
N ALA A 38 15.71 1.17 -5.78
CA ALA A 38 16.81 1.81 -5.02
C ALA A 38 16.36 2.28 -3.64
N HIS A 39 15.13 2.77 -3.51
CA HIS A 39 14.56 3.12 -2.22
C HIS A 39 14.28 1.88 -1.35
N HIS A 40 13.76 0.79 -1.92
CA HIS A 40 13.49 -0.45 -1.18
C HIS A 40 14.76 -1.06 -0.59
N VAL A 41 15.84 -1.11 -1.37
CA VAL A 41 17.14 -1.64 -0.93
C VAL A 41 17.69 -0.84 0.26
N VAL A 42 17.77 0.48 0.14
CA VAL A 42 18.27 1.33 1.23
C VAL A 42 17.35 1.29 2.45
N ARG A 43 16.03 1.21 2.24
CA ARG A 43 15.05 1.07 3.32
C ARG A 43 15.25 -0.21 4.12
N ALA A 44 15.57 -1.33 3.46
CA ALA A 44 15.87 -2.59 4.14
C ALA A 44 17.06 -2.45 5.09
N VAL A 45 18.17 -1.85 4.63
CA VAL A 45 19.36 -1.58 5.47
C VAL A 45 19.03 -0.64 6.63
N ALA A 46 18.28 0.43 6.36
CA ALA A 46 17.86 1.38 7.40
C ALA A 46 17.00 0.70 8.47
N ARG A 47 16.05 -0.16 8.08
CA ARG A 47 15.20 -0.90 9.01
C ARG A 47 15.97 -1.94 9.81
N ALA A 48 16.91 -2.65 9.19
CA ALA A 48 17.79 -3.60 9.87
C ALA A 48 18.65 -2.92 10.96
N SER A 49 18.93 -1.62 10.83
CA SER A 49 19.64 -0.85 11.86
C SER A 49 18.80 -0.53 13.11
N VAL A 50 17.46 -0.63 13.01
CA VAL A 50 16.56 -0.44 14.15
C VAL A 50 16.52 -1.72 14.96
N THR A 51 16.87 -1.65 16.25
CA THR A 51 16.85 -2.83 17.13
C THR A 51 15.42 -3.29 17.44
N ARG A 52 15.24 -4.56 17.78
CA ARG A 52 13.96 -5.09 18.28
C ARG A 52 13.39 -4.27 19.44
N ALA A 53 14.24 -3.87 20.39
CA ALA A 53 13.82 -3.05 21.53
C ALA A 53 13.27 -1.68 21.10
N GLN A 54 13.89 -1.04 20.11
CA GLN A 54 13.39 0.22 19.54
C GLN A 54 12.07 0.02 18.77
N ARG A 55 11.92 -1.07 18.00
CA ARG A 55 10.66 -1.41 17.32
C ARG A 55 9.52 -1.56 18.33
N VAL A 56 9.71 -2.40 19.35
CA VAL A 56 8.71 -2.61 20.41
C VAL A 56 8.36 -1.32 21.15
N ALA A 57 9.34 -0.47 21.44
CA ALA A 57 9.09 0.84 22.06
C ALA A 57 8.23 1.74 21.15
N ALA A 58 8.55 1.80 19.85
CA ALA A 58 7.79 2.58 18.88
C ALA A 58 6.34 2.07 18.72
N GLN A 59 6.15 0.76 18.64
CA GLN A 59 4.83 0.11 18.59
C GLN A 59 3.97 0.50 19.80
N ARG A 60 4.53 0.41 21.02
CA ARG A 60 3.82 0.81 22.25
C ARG A 60 3.45 2.29 22.27
N VAL A 61 4.34 3.16 21.81
CA VAL A 61 4.07 4.60 21.71
C VAL A 61 2.95 4.87 20.70
N ALA A 62 3.00 4.23 19.53
CA ALA A 62 1.97 4.37 18.50
C ALA A 62 0.59 3.92 18.98
N LEU A 63 0.51 2.73 19.59
CA LEU A 63 -0.74 2.20 20.14
C LEU A 63 -1.27 3.03 21.32
N ALA A 64 -0.41 3.48 22.24
CA ALA A 64 -0.81 4.38 23.31
C ALA A 64 -1.33 5.72 22.78
N ARG A 65 -0.71 6.24 21.71
CA ARG A 65 -1.18 7.45 21.05
C ARG A 65 -2.54 7.24 20.39
N ALA A 66 -2.74 6.12 19.69
CA ALA A 66 -4.02 5.76 19.10
C ALA A 66 -5.13 5.67 20.17
N ALA A 67 -4.86 4.99 21.30
CA ALA A 67 -5.78 4.95 22.44
C ALA A 67 -6.09 6.35 22.99
N SER A 68 -5.08 7.22 23.11
CA SER A 68 -5.28 8.61 23.58
C SER A 68 -6.17 9.46 22.66
N LEU A 69 -6.36 9.03 21.42
CA LEU A 69 -7.21 9.66 20.42
C LEU A 69 -8.59 8.99 20.31
N GLY A 70 -8.89 8.01 21.17
CA GLY A 70 -10.15 7.26 21.14
C GLY A 70 -10.24 6.19 20.06
N ILE A 71 -9.12 5.83 19.43
CA ILE A 71 -9.08 4.75 18.43
C ILE A 71 -9.09 3.41 19.19
N ALA A 72 -10.11 2.60 18.97
CA ALA A 72 -10.29 1.31 19.65
C ALA A 72 -9.69 0.12 18.89
N ALA A 73 -9.46 0.26 17.58
CA ALA A 73 -8.86 -0.76 16.74
C ALA A 73 -8.02 -0.13 15.62
N VAL A 74 -6.96 -0.83 15.23
CA VAL A 74 -6.09 -0.49 14.10
C VAL A 74 -5.83 -1.72 13.24
N HIS A 75 -5.61 -1.49 11.94
CA HIS A 75 -5.13 -2.53 11.03
C HIS A 75 -3.63 -2.35 10.83
N GLU A 76 -2.85 -3.39 11.13
CA GLU A 76 -1.44 -3.44 10.77
C GLU A 76 -1.33 -3.98 9.33
N CYS A 77 -0.84 -3.14 8.42
CA CYS A 77 -0.52 -3.56 7.05
C CYS A 77 0.99 -3.87 6.99
N GLY A 78 1.33 -5.14 7.19
CA GLY A 78 2.71 -5.62 7.11
C GLY A 78 2.96 -6.44 5.85
N GLY A 79 4.20 -6.85 5.65
CA GLY A 79 4.59 -7.66 4.50
C GLY A 79 6.10 -7.59 4.27
N PRO A 80 6.70 -8.49 3.47
CA PRO A 80 8.15 -8.61 3.35
C PRO A 80 8.86 -7.29 2.99
N GLU A 81 8.19 -6.41 2.26
CA GLU A 81 8.72 -5.10 1.89
C GLU A 81 8.38 -3.98 2.89
N ILE A 82 7.43 -4.17 3.82
CA ILE A 82 6.88 -3.14 4.71
C ILE A 82 7.35 -3.32 6.15
N SER A 83 7.17 -4.50 6.73
CA SER A 83 7.59 -4.86 8.07
C SER A 83 7.90 -6.35 8.07
N ASP A 84 9.02 -6.73 8.69
CA ASP A 84 9.36 -8.15 8.79
C ASP A 84 8.35 -8.88 9.70
N GLU A 85 8.37 -10.21 9.63
CA GLU A 85 7.44 -11.04 10.37
C GLU A 85 7.55 -10.88 11.89
N GLU A 86 8.76 -10.59 12.40
CA GLU A 86 9.00 -10.37 13.83
C GLU A 86 8.34 -9.07 14.30
N ASP A 87 8.47 -7.99 13.52
CA ASP A 87 7.83 -6.70 13.77
C ASP A 87 6.31 -6.83 13.69
N PHE A 88 5.79 -7.47 12.64
CA PHE A 88 4.36 -7.70 12.43
C PHE A 88 3.73 -8.50 13.58
N THR A 89 4.26 -9.70 13.87
CA THR A 89 3.73 -10.55 14.94
C THR A 89 3.95 -9.94 16.33
N GLY A 90 5.04 -9.18 16.51
CA GLY A 90 5.32 -8.43 17.72
C GLY A 90 4.24 -7.38 18.01
N LEU A 91 3.75 -6.67 16.99
CA LEU A 91 2.66 -5.71 17.14
C LEU A 91 1.32 -6.40 17.45
N LEU A 92 1.00 -7.50 16.75
CA LEU A 92 -0.22 -8.28 17.03
C LEU A 92 -0.26 -8.78 18.48
N ALA A 93 0.88 -9.19 19.04
CA ALA A 93 0.98 -9.65 20.42
C ALA A 93 0.70 -8.56 21.47
N LEU A 94 0.65 -7.28 21.09
CA LEU A 94 0.30 -6.17 21.99
C LEU A 94 -1.22 -5.91 22.08
N SER A 95 -2.04 -6.54 21.25
CA SER A 95 -3.48 -6.25 21.11
C SER A 95 -4.26 -6.28 22.44
N GLY A 96 -5.19 -5.34 22.61
CA GLY A 96 -6.33 -5.46 23.53
C GLY A 96 -6.12 -5.08 25.01
N VAL A 97 -4.90 -5.10 25.56
CA VAL A 97 -4.69 -4.76 27.00
C VAL A 97 -4.10 -3.36 27.17
N GLY A 98 -4.96 -2.37 27.42
CA GLY A 98 -4.57 -0.96 27.64
C GLY A 98 -4.19 -0.20 26.37
N VAL A 99 -4.42 -0.82 25.21
CA VAL A 99 -4.13 -0.32 23.86
C VAL A 99 -5.23 -0.80 22.89
N PRO A 100 -5.32 -0.26 21.67
CA PRO A 100 -6.31 -0.68 20.68
C PRO A 100 -6.16 -2.16 20.29
N GLU A 101 -7.24 -2.75 19.80
CA GLU A 101 -7.17 -4.04 19.09
C GLU A 101 -6.35 -3.90 17.80
N VAL A 102 -5.51 -4.88 17.50
CA VAL A 102 -4.65 -4.89 16.31
C VAL A 102 -5.06 -6.06 15.42
N TYR A 103 -5.52 -5.75 14.20
CA TYR A 103 -5.84 -6.74 13.18
C TYR A 103 -4.78 -6.73 12.09
N GLY A 104 -4.08 -7.85 11.92
CA GLY A 104 -2.98 -7.97 10.97
C GLY A 104 -3.43 -8.29 9.55
N TYR A 105 -2.87 -7.59 8.58
CA TYR A 105 -2.95 -7.88 7.16
C TYR A 105 -1.54 -8.08 6.61
N TRP A 106 -1.28 -9.21 5.95
CA TRP A 106 0.04 -9.54 5.39
C TRP A 106 0.05 -9.39 3.86
N GLY A 107 0.87 -8.47 3.35
CA GLY A 107 0.95 -8.07 1.94
C GLY A 107 2.05 -8.80 1.18
N GLU A 108 1.88 -10.11 0.98
CA GLU A 108 2.79 -10.95 0.19
C GLU A 108 2.04 -11.61 -0.98
N LEU A 109 2.56 -11.46 -2.19
CA LEU A 109 1.95 -12.03 -3.40
C LEU A 109 1.94 -13.57 -3.32
N GLY A 110 0.75 -14.17 -3.36
CA GLY A 110 0.58 -15.62 -3.18
C GLY A 110 0.95 -16.12 -1.77
N GLY A 111 0.97 -15.22 -0.77
CA GLY A 111 1.39 -15.52 0.59
C GLY A 111 0.25 -15.85 1.55
N ALA A 112 -0.92 -16.33 1.11
CA ALA A 112 -2.07 -16.53 2.00
C ALA A 112 -1.82 -17.60 3.08
N ALA A 113 -1.08 -18.67 2.75
CA ALA A 113 -0.64 -19.66 3.73
C ALA A 113 0.17 -19.01 4.84
N ARG A 114 1.14 -18.16 4.46
CA ARG A 114 2.04 -17.47 5.38
C ARG A 114 1.29 -16.45 6.23
N ALA A 115 0.39 -15.67 5.62
CA ALA A 115 -0.49 -14.76 6.33
C ALA A 115 -1.26 -15.48 7.45
N ARG A 116 -1.81 -16.67 7.17
CA ARG A 116 -2.51 -17.49 8.17
C ARG A 116 -1.59 -17.95 9.30
N GLU A 117 -0.38 -18.40 8.98
CA GLU A 117 0.62 -18.83 9.97
C GLU A 117 1.03 -17.69 10.92
N LEU A 118 1.11 -16.47 10.40
CA LEU A 118 1.44 -15.26 11.17
C LEU A 118 0.27 -14.72 12.01
N GLY A 119 -0.92 -15.33 11.90
CA GLY A 119 -2.12 -14.87 12.60
C GLY A 119 -2.79 -13.65 11.97
N ALA A 120 -2.49 -13.35 10.69
CA ALA A 120 -3.16 -12.29 9.96
C ALA A 120 -4.63 -12.66 9.68
N VAL A 121 -5.51 -11.66 9.70
CA VAL A 121 -6.93 -11.80 9.32
C VAL A 121 -7.14 -11.71 7.80
N GLY A 122 -6.12 -11.26 7.07
CA GLY A 122 -6.13 -11.19 5.62
C GLY A 122 -4.74 -11.21 5.01
N ALA A 123 -4.65 -11.67 3.77
CA ALA A 123 -3.46 -11.61 2.94
C ALA A 123 -3.55 -10.35 2.05
N GLY A 124 -3.54 -9.17 2.66
CA GLY A 124 -3.85 -7.90 1.98
C GLY A 124 -3.24 -6.67 2.65
N GLY A 125 -2.06 -6.84 3.24
CA GLY A 125 -1.33 -5.81 3.99
C GLY A 125 -0.64 -4.80 3.10
N ASP A 126 -1.38 -4.12 2.22
CA ASP A 126 -0.82 -3.13 1.29
C ASP A 126 0.13 -3.76 0.23
N LEU A 127 -0.29 -4.88 -0.37
CA LEU A 127 0.44 -5.52 -1.47
C LEU A 127 0.54 -4.57 -2.68
N PHE A 128 1.76 -4.10 -2.99
CA PHE A 128 2.01 -3.03 -3.96
C PHE A 128 1.60 -3.38 -5.40
N ALA A 129 0.51 -2.77 -5.90
CA ALA A 129 0.18 -2.76 -7.33
C ALA A 129 0.82 -1.56 -8.07
N ASP A 130 1.07 -0.46 -7.36
CA ASP A 130 1.86 0.69 -7.80
C ASP A 130 2.53 1.41 -6.62
N GLY A 131 3.02 2.64 -6.83
CA GLY A 131 3.54 3.50 -5.77
C GLY A 131 2.70 4.76 -5.58
N ALA A 132 3.30 5.86 -5.10
CA ALA A 132 2.58 7.10 -4.81
C ALA A 132 2.71 8.22 -5.84
N LEU A 133 1.74 9.14 -5.80
CA LEU A 133 1.72 10.38 -6.59
C LEU A 133 2.92 11.29 -6.30
N GLY A 134 3.30 11.41 -5.02
CA GLY A 134 4.40 12.30 -4.59
C GLY A 134 5.73 12.00 -5.31
N SER A 135 6.05 10.71 -5.45
CA SER A 135 7.25 10.18 -6.09
C SER A 135 7.12 9.95 -7.61
N ARG A 136 5.96 10.23 -8.19
CA ARG A 136 5.62 9.93 -9.60
C ARG A 136 5.73 8.44 -9.92
N THR A 137 5.33 7.59 -8.98
CA THR A 137 5.37 6.12 -9.15
C THR A 137 3.99 5.48 -9.13
N ALA A 138 2.93 6.17 -8.70
CA ALA A 138 1.56 5.72 -8.93
C ALA A 138 1.31 5.55 -10.44
N TYR A 139 0.65 4.45 -10.83
CA TYR A 139 0.51 4.06 -12.22
C TYR A 139 -0.77 4.64 -12.83
N LEU A 140 -0.57 5.61 -13.73
CA LEU A 140 -1.63 6.42 -14.31
C LEU A 140 -1.97 5.94 -15.74
N SER A 141 -3.22 6.12 -16.17
CA SER A 141 -3.56 5.91 -17.60
C SER A 141 -3.07 7.05 -18.49
N GLN A 142 -2.87 8.23 -17.91
CA GLN A 142 -2.39 9.44 -18.56
C GLN A 142 -1.17 9.98 -17.82
N GLY A 143 -0.19 10.50 -18.57
CA GLY A 143 1.07 10.98 -18.00
C GLY A 143 0.91 12.02 -16.89
N TYR A 144 1.93 12.11 -16.03
CA TYR A 144 2.02 13.16 -15.01
C TYR A 144 2.04 14.55 -15.67
N ALA A 145 1.44 15.55 -15.03
CA ALA A 145 1.36 16.91 -15.55
C ALA A 145 2.70 17.67 -15.45
N ASP A 146 3.54 17.31 -14.47
CA ASP A 146 4.82 17.96 -14.19
C ASP A 146 6.05 17.11 -14.53
N GLY A 147 5.90 16.14 -15.44
CA GLY A 147 7.00 15.29 -15.86
C GLY A 147 6.61 14.32 -16.95
N GLU A 148 7.55 13.46 -17.32
CA GLU A 148 7.31 12.43 -18.33
C GLU A 148 6.89 11.09 -17.72
N GLY A 149 6.10 10.35 -18.48
CA GLY A 149 5.69 8.98 -18.14
C GLY A 149 4.46 8.91 -17.25
N CYS A 150 4.06 7.67 -16.99
CA CYS A 150 2.80 7.32 -16.32
C CYS A 150 3.01 6.63 -14.97
N GLY A 151 4.21 6.68 -14.39
CA GLY A 151 4.54 5.90 -13.20
C GLY A 151 4.81 4.44 -13.54
N HIS A 152 4.50 3.51 -12.63
CA HIS A 152 4.86 2.10 -12.79
C HIS A 152 3.89 1.16 -12.07
N GLY A 153 3.35 0.18 -12.80
CA GLY A 153 2.56 -0.92 -12.22
C GLY A 153 3.45 -2.11 -11.89
N TYR A 154 3.33 -2.62 -10.67
CA TYR A 154 4.13 -3.74 -10.15
C TYR A 154 3.48 -5.11 -10.34
N LEU A 155 2.15 -5.14 -10.55
CA LEU A 155 1.39 -6.37 -10.70
C LEU A 155 0.69 -6.43 -12.06
N SER A 156 0.58 -7.64 -12.61
CA SER A 156 -0.32 -7.97 -13.72
C SER A 156 -1.69 -8.40 -13.23
N ALA A 157 -2.69 -8.39 -14.11
CA ALA A 157 -4.04 -8.87 -13.80
C ALA A 157 -4.03 -10.36 -13.43
N GLU A 158 -3.17 -11.16 -14.06
CA GLU A 158 -3.00 -12.58 -13.76
C GLU A 158 -2.42 -12.80 -12.35
N GLN A 159 -1.42 -12.01 -11.95
CA GLN A 159 -0.86 -12.09 -10.59
C GLN A 159 -1.91 -11.71 -9.54
N VAL A 160 -2.70 -10.66 -9.80
CA VAL A 160 -3.84 -10.27 -8.94
C VAL A 160 -4.85 -11.41 -8.84
N ARG A 161 -5.28 -11.98 -9.98
CA ARG A 161 -6.19 -13.14 -10.02
C ARG A 161 -5.65 -14.29 -9.19
N ASP A 162 -4.41 -14.69 -9.44
CA ASP A 162 -3.83 -15.88 -8.82
C ASP A 162 -3.66 -15.69 -7.30
N HIS A 163 -3.35 -14.48 -6.85
CA HIS A 163 -3.36 -14.13 -5.43
C HIS A 163 -4.76 -14.22 -4.81
N LEU A 164 -5.80 -13.77 -5.50
CA LEU A 164 -7.19 -13.90 -5.01
C LEU A 164 -7.63 -15.37 -4.96
N LEU A 165 -7.20 -16.21 -5.91
CA LEU A 165 -7.44 -17.66 -5.87
C LEU A 165 -6.73 -18.31 -4.67
N ASP A 166 -5.49 -17.91 -4.40
CA ASP A 166 -4.73 -18.34 -3.22
C ASP A 166 -5.45 -17.93 -1.91
N CYS A 167 -5.85 -16.67 -1.80
CA CYS A 167 -6.65 -16.18 -0.67
C CYS A 167 -7.93 -17.01 -0.46
N ALA A 168 -8.64 -17.32 -1.55
CA ALA A 168 -9.86 -18.13 -1.50
C ALA A 168 -9.63 -19.59 -1.07
N ALA A 169 -8.44 -20.15 -1.31
CA ALA A 169 -8.05 -21.48 -0.87
C ALA A 169 -7.80 -21.54 0.65
N TYR A 170 -7.34 -20.44 1.24
CA TYR A 170 -7.11 -20.33 2.69
C TYR A 170 -8.25 -19.65 3.46
N GLY A 171 -9.28 -19.18 2.76
CA GLY A 171 -10.41 -18.47 3.37
C GLY A 171 -10.05 -17.09 3.92
N LEU A 172 -9.05 -16.43 3.32
CA LEU A 172 -8.58 -15.11 3.72
C LEU A 172 -9.07 -14.00 2.79
N GLN A 173 -9.20 -12.81 3.35
CA GLN A 173 -9.41 -11.58 2.59
C GLN A 173 -8.09 -11.16 1.92
N GLY A 174 -8.05 -11.17 0.58
CA GLY A 174 -6.99 -10.51 -0.20
C GLY A 174 -7.11 -8.98 -0.22
N GLY A 175 -6.01 -8.28 -0.49
CA GLY A 175 -6.02 -6.83 -0.69
C GLY A 175 -4.76 -6.26 -1.33
N PHE A 176 -4.87 -5.03 -1.87
CA PHE A 176 -3.83 -4.42 -2.70
C PHE A 176 -3.67 -2.93 -2.38
N HIS A 177 -2.43 -2.44 -2.45
CA HIS A 177 -2.13 -1.02 -2.57
C HIS A 177 -2.35 -0.57 -4.01
N ALA A 178 -3.26 0.38 -4.26
CA ALA A 178 -3.42 0.95 -5.59
C ALA A 178 -3.86 2.41 -5.51
N ILE A 179 -3.00 3.31 -5.98
CA ILE A 179 -3.25 4.76 -5.98
C ILE A 179 -3.71 5.22 -7.37
N GLY A 180 -2.96 4.85 -8.40
CA GLY A 180 -3.17 5.28 -9.78
C GLY A 180 -4.31 4.55 -10.48
N ASP A 181 -4.97 5.24 -11.41
CA ASP A 181 -6.15 4.71 -12.11
C ASP A 181 -5.83 3.51 -13.01
N ALA A 182 -4.61 3.45 -13.58
CA ALA A 182 -4.18 2.28 -14.34
C ALA A 182 -3.90 1.08 -13.42
N ALA A 183 -3.29 1.29 -12.24
CA ALA A 183 -3.09 0.22 -11.25
C ALA A 183 -4.43 -0.35 -10.76
N ILE A 184 -5.37 0.51 -10.41
CA ILE A 184 -6.70 0.11 -9.96
C ILE A 184 -7.44 -0.65 -11.08
N SER A 185 -7.31 -0.21 -12.34
CA SER A 185 -7.88 -0.93 -13.47
C SER A 185 -7.26 -2.33 -13.63
N THR A 186 -5.95 -2.49 -13.44
CA THR A 186 -5.28 -3.80 -13.47
C THR A 186 -5.75 -4.71 -12.34
N VAL A 187 -5.88 -4.15 -11.13
CA VAL A 187 -6.44 -4.88 -9.98
C VAL A 187 -7.84 -5.38 -10.31
N LEU A 188 -8.75 -4.51 -10.76
CA LEU A 188 -10.12 -4.91 -11.12
C LEU A 188 -10.19 -5.93 -12.27
N ALA A 189 -9.24 -5.92 -13.21
CA ALA A 189 -9.14 -6.95 -14.23
C ALA A 189 -8.76 -8.33 -13.62
N GLY A 190 -7.88 -8.35 -12.62
CA GLY A 190 -7.58 -9.57 -11.87
C GLY A 190 -8.77 -10.08 -11.04
N PHE A 191 -9.56 -9.17 -10.46
CA PHE A 191 -10.84 -9.52 -9.82
C PHE A 191 -11.81 -10.18 -10.81
N ALA A 192 -11.95 -9.65 -12.02
CA ALA A 192 -12.77 -10.26 -13.06
C ALA A 192 -12.29 -11.68 -13.39
N GLY A 193 -10.98 -11.87 -13.58
CA GLY A 193 -10.40 -13.20 -13.79
C GLY A 193 -10.60 -14.15 -12.61
N ALA A 194 -10.62 -13.66 -11.36
CA ALA A 194 -10.91 -14.49 -10.19
C ALA A 194 -12.40 -14.87 -10.13
N ALA A 195 -13.28 -13.93 -10.48
CA ALA A 195 -14.73 -14.17 -10.55
C ALA A 195 -15.11 -15.21 -11.61
N GLU A 196 -14.41 -15.27 -12.75
CA GLU A 196 -14.57 -16.34 -13.74
C GLU A 196 -14.29 -17.74 -13.17
N ARG A 197 -13.41 -17.84 -12.17
CA ARG A 197 -12.97 -19.11 -11.58
C ARG A 197 -13.73 -19.48 -10.31
N LEU A 198 -14.09 -18.50 -9.50
CA LEU A 198 -14.72 -18.69 -8.18
C LEU A 198 -16.23 -18.38 -8.16
N GLY A 199 -16.73 -17.66 -9.17
CA GLY A 199 -18.03 -17.03 -9.18
C GLY A 199 -18.02 -15.65 -8.48
N THR A 200 -18.70 -14.67 -9.07
CA THR A 200 -18.75 -13.28 -8.57
C THR A 200 -19.22 -13.20 -7.11
N GLU A 201 -20.24 -13.95 -6.72
CA GLU A 201 -20.78 -13.92 -5.35
C GLU A 201 -19.76 -14.40 -4.31
N ARG A 202 -18.89 -15.36 -4.65
CA ARG A 202 -17.82 -15.80 -3.75
C ARG A 202 -16.75 -14.72 -3.59
N VAL A 203 -16.39 -14.03 -4.68
CA VAL A 203 -15.45 -12.90 -4.66
C VAL A 203 -16.02 -11.76 -3.79
N ARG A 204 -17.31 -11.43 -3.95
CA ARG A 204 -18.01 -10.42 -3.14
C ARG A 204 -18.04 -10.78 -1.67
N ALA A 205 -18.34 -12.04 -1.34
CA ALA A 205 -18.43 -12.50 0.03
C ALA A 205 -17.10 -12.39 0.80
N ALA A 206 -15.97 -12.46 0.09
CA ALA A 206 -14.64 -12.29 0.68
C ALA A 206 -14.30 -10.84 1.04
N ARG A 207 -15.08 -9.86 0.53
CA ARG A 207 -14.93 -8.42 0.80
C ARG A 207 -13.51 -7.89 0.59
N HIS A 208 -12.78 -8.39 -0.41
CA HIS A 208 -11.41 -7.98 -0.68
C HIS A 208 -11.25 -6.45 -0.68
N ARG A 209 -10.06 -5.95 -0.37
CA ARG A 209 -9.83 -4.52 -0.12
C ARG A 209 -8.80 -3.90 -1.04
N VAL A 210 -8.95 -2.60 -1.31
CA VAL A 210 -7.95 -1.78 -1.97
C VAL A 210 -7.59 -0.61 -1.06
N GLU A 211 -6.30 -0.45 -0.80
CA GLU A 211 -5.75 0.66 -0.02
C GLU A 211 -5.59 1.89 -0.91
N HIS A 212 -5.81 3.05 -0.29
CA HIS A 212 -5.75 4.38 -0.87
C HIS A 212 -6.90 4.65 -1.84
N ALA A 213 -6.94 3.95 -2.98
CA ALA A 213 -7.93 4.13 -4.03
C ALA A 213 -8.12 5.62 -4.39
N GLU A 214 -7.02 6.34 -4.64
CA GLU A 214 -7.06 7.81 -4.79
C GLU A 214 -7.62 8.24 -6.14
N LEU A 215 -7.31 7.52 -7.24
CA LEU A 215 -7.76 7.88 -8.58
C LEU A 215 -8.79 6.88 -9.11
N VAL A 216 -10.04 7.06 -8.71
CA VAL A 216 -11.15 6.16 -9.06
C VAL A 216 -12.23 6.93 -9.82
N ASP A 217 -12.34 6.67 -11.12
CA ASP A 217 -13.45 7.20 -11.92
C ASP A 217 -14.72 6.34 -11.78
N ARG A 218 -15.85 6.80 -12.34
CA ARG A 218 -17.13 6.08 -12.27
C ARG A 218 -17.07 4.64 -12.79
N ARG A 219 -16.22 4.36 -13.78
CA ARG A 219 -16.06 3.01 -14.34
C ARG A 219 -15.34 2.12 -13.34
N LEU A 220 -14.31 2.62 -12.68
CA LEU A 220 -13.61 1.89 -11.62
C LEU A 220 -14.52 1.68 -10.39
N ILE A 221 -15.32 2.68 -10.00
CA ILE A 221 -16.34 2.53 -8.93
C ILE A 221 -17.30 1.39 -9.26
N ALA A 222 -17.78 1.30 -10.51
CA ALA A 222 -18.65 0.20 -10.92
C ALA A 222 -17.99 -1.18 -10.74
N GLY A 223 -16.68 -1.29 -10.96
CA GLY A 223 -15.92 -2.51 -10.68
C GLY A 223 -15.83 -2.83 -9.19
N PHE A 224 -15.67 -1.82 -8.32
CA PHE A 224 -15.71 -2.02 -6.87
C PHE A 224 -17.09 -2.57 -6.44
N VAL A 225 -18.17 -2.03 -7.00
CA VAL A 225 -19.55 -2.49 -6.72
C VAL A 225 -19.80 -3.91 -7.24
N GLU A 226 -19.34 -4.21 -8.45
CA GLU A 226 -19.49 -5.53 -9.08
C GLU A 226 -18.83 -6.61 -8.22
N PHE A 227 -17.58 -6.40 -7.80
CA PHE A 227 -16.80 -7.39 -7.07
C PHE A 227 -16.86 -7.26 -5.54
N GLY A 228 -17.63 -6.31 -5.01
CA GLY A 228 -17.78 -6.10 -3.57
C GLY A 228 -16.48 -5.67 -2.88
N VAL A 229 -15.67 -4.87 -3.57
CA VAL A 229 -14.35 -4.41 -3.09
C VAL A 229 -14.54 -3.29 -2.07
N VAL A 230 -13.84 -3.40 -0.94
CA VAL A 230 -13.80 -2.38 0.10
C VAL A 230 -12.68 -1.38 -0.21
N ALA A 231 -13.00 -0.09 -0.28
CA ALA A 231 -11.99 0.96 -0.37
C ALA A 231 -11.56 1.42 1.03
N SER A 232 -10.27 1.29 1.32
CA SER A 232 -9.63 1.75 2.55
C SER A 232 -8.90 3.06 2.27
N MET A 233 -9.59 4.19 2.47
CA MET A 233 -9.15 5.52 2.03
C MET A 233 -8.63 6.37 3.20
N GLN A 234 -7.73 7.33 2.92
CA GLN A 234 -7.10 8.21 3.92
C GLN A 234 -7.45 9.69 3.66
N PRO A 235 -8.58 10.22 4.18
CA PRO A 235 -9.02 11.60 3.92
C PRO A 235 -7.99 12.69 4.23
N ALA A 236 -7.05 12.41 5.15
CA ALA A 236 -5.97 13.33 5.49
C ALA A 236 -5.05 13.64 4.29
N PHE A 237 -4.92 12.73 3.32
CA PHE A 237 -4.11 12.93 2.13
C PHE A 237 -4.68 14.05 1.26
N ASP A 238 -5.99 14.02 0.98
CA ASP A 238 -6.66 15.09 0.24
C ASP A 238 -6.53 16.45 0.96
N ARG A 239 -6.72 16.47 2.29
CA ARG A 239 -6.51 17.69 3.09
C ARG A 239 -5.09 18.27 2.96
N LEU A 240 -4.07 17.42 2.94
CA LEU A 240 -2.66 17.85 2.93
C LEU A 240 -2.15 18.18 1.53
N TRP A 241 -2.61 17.44 0.51
CA TRP A 241 -2.00 17.43 -0.82
C TRP A 241 -2.95 17.79 -1.96
N GLY A 242 -4.26 17.68 -1.74
CA GLY A 242 -5.30 18.05 -2.69
C GLY A 242 -5.58 19.54 -2.77
N GLY A 243 -6.30 19.97 -3.79
CA GLY A 243 -6.68 21.38 -4.02
C GLY A 243 -5.63 22.22 -4.76
N ALA A 244 -6.01 23.47 -5.02
CA ALA A 244 -5.24 24.36 -5.89
C ALA A 244 -3.87 24.76 -5.29
N GLY A 245 -2.84 24.80 -6.13
CA GLY A 245 -1.46 25.12 -5.78
C GLY A 245 -0.72 24.05 -4.97
N ARG A 246 -1.32 22.86 -4.78
CA ARG A 246 -0.76 21.78 -3.95
C ARG A 246 -0.25 20.61 -4.78
N MET A 247 0.31 19.60 -4.09
CA MET A 247 1.07 18.51 -4.71
C MET A 247 0.25 17.74 -5.75
N TYR A 248 -1.03 17.45 -5.51
CA TYR A 248 -1.86 16.74 -6.49
C TYR A 248 -2.10 17.55 -7.75
N GLU A 249 -2.32 18.86 -7.67
CA GLU A 249 -2.42 19.70 -8.87
C GLU A 249 -1.10 19.68 -9.64
N ALA A 250 0.04 19.80 -8.97
CA ALA A 250 1.33 19.73 -9.65
C ALA A 250 1.51 18.37 -10.38
N ARG A 251 1.12 17.26 -9.75
CA ARG A 251 1.29 15.92 -10.34
C ARG A 251 0.28 15.59 -11.44
N LEU A 252 -0.97 16.02 -11.29
CA LEU A 252 -2.10 15.55 -12.10
C LEU A 252 -2.72 16.63 -12.97
N GLY A 253 -2.42 17.90 -12.71
CA GLY A 253 -3.20 19.04 -13.19
C GLY A 253 -4.48 19.24 -12.36
N LEU A 254 -5.05 20.45 -12.42
CA LEU A 254 -6.15 20.86 -11.55
C LEU A 254 -7.38 19.96 -11.67
N ALA A 255 -7.79 19.63 -12.90
CA ALA A 255 -9.00 18.84 -13.13
C ALA A 255 -8.91 17.43 -12.52
N ARG A 256 -7.81 16.71 -12.74
CA ARG A 256 -7.60 15.37 -12.17
C ARG A 256 -7.35 15.42 -10.66
N SER A 257 -6.69 16.47 -10.16
CA SER A 257 -6.52 16.70 -8.72
C SER A 257 -7.87 16.85 -8.00
N LEU A 258 -8.76 17.70 -8.51
CA LEU A 258 -10.10 17.90 -7.93
C LEU A 258 -11.01 16.67 -8.05
N ALA A 259 -10.73 15.77 -8.98
CA ALA A 259 -11.45 14.50 -9.14
C ALA A 259 -10.87 13.35 -8.30
N SER A 260 -9.68 13.54 -7.70
CA SER A 260 -9.05 12.54 -6.84
C SER A 260 -9.78 12.40 -5.50
N ASN A 261 -9.55 11.28 -4.82
CA ASN A 261 -10.13 10.93 -3.52
C ASN A 261 -11.65 11.15 -3.46
N PRO A 262 -12.44 10.56 -4.38
CA PRO A 262 -13.88 10.82 -4.51
C PRO A 262 -14.70 10.11 -3.42
N MET A 263 -14.36 10.31 -2.15
CA MET A 263 -14.94 9.63 -0.98
C MET A 263 -16.46 9.77 -0.89
N GLY A 264 -17.04 10.88 -1.38
CA GLY A 264 -18.50 11.05 -1.41
C GLY A 264 -19.22 10.23 -2.49
N SER A 265 -18.48 9.62 -3.42
CA SER A 265 -19.00 8.75 -4.49
C SER A 265 -18.67 7.26 -4.27
N MET A 266 -17.80 6.94 -3.31
CA MET A 266 -17.39 5.59 -2.91
C MET A 266 -18.30 5.09 -1.78
#